data_AF-F4FZA6-F1
#
_entry.id   AF-F4FZA6-F1
#
_cell.length_a   1.000
_cell.length_b   1.000
_cell.length_c   1.000
_cell.angle_alpha   90.00
_cell.angle_beta   90.00
_cell.angle_gamma   90.00
#
_symmetry.space_group_name_H-M   'P 1'
#
loop_
_entity.id
_entity.type
_entity.pdbx_description
1 polymer ?
#
loop_
_entity_poly.entity_id
_entity_poly.type
_entity_poly.pdbx_seq_one_letter_code
_entity_poly.pdbx_strand_id
1 'polypeptide(L)'
;MIKVELIIINKDGVRDPEGETLKRYVVDEVGKDKVADVRVGKVIVIKVNSSSREEAEKFVTRLAEEKRLYNPIVHKVIVRSEKIEDGNN
;
A
#
# COMPACT_ATOMS: atom_id res chain seq x y z
N MET A 1 -2.55 -12.04 17.05
CA MET A 1 -2.81 -10.70 16.45
C MET A 1 -2.51 -10.74 14.96
N ILE A 2 -3.09 -9.87 14.13
CA ILE A 2 -2.86 -9.86 12.68
C ILE A 2 -2.34 -8.49 12.25
N LYS A 3 -1.22 -8.45 11.52
CA LYS A 3 -0.72 -7.24 10.89
C LYS A 3 -1.33 -7.15 9.50
N VAL A 4 -1.91 -6.00 9.17
CA VAL A 4 -2.49 -5.69 7.87
C VAL A 4 -1.76 -4.50 7.29
N GLU A 5 -1.32 -4.61 6.05
CA GLU A 5 -0.75 -3.52 5.27
C GLU A 5 -1.77 -3.08 4.23
N LEU A 6 -2.22 -1.83 4.36
CA LEU A 6 -3.04 -1.14 3.38
C LEU A 6 -2.15 -0.26 2.51
N ILE A 7 -1.94 -0.67 1.26
CA ILE A 7 -1.12 0.04 0.28
C ILE A 7 -2.05 0.88 -0.58
N ILE A 8 -1.87 2.19 -0.56
CA ILE A 8 -2.65 3.17 -1.34
C ILE A 8 -1.73 3.72 -2.44
N ILE A 9 -2.15 3.59 -3.70
CA ILE A 9 -1.38 4.06 -4.85
C ILE A 9 -2.31 4.66 -5.90
N ASN A 10 -1.82 5.60 -6.70
CA ASN A 10 -2.59 6.15 -7.82
C ASN A 10 -2.98 5.02 -8.79
N LYS A 11 -4.17 5.09 -9.40
CA LYS A 11 -4.59 4.16 -10.46
C LYS A 11 -3.68 4.28 -11.69
N ASP A 12 -3.63 3.25 -12.53
CA ASP A 12 -2.66 3.15 -13.64
C ASP A 12 -2.83 4.23 -14.73
N GLY A 13 -3.99 4.88 -14.80
CA GLY A 13 -4.24 6.06 -15.67
C GLY A 13 -4.16 7.42 -14.96
N VAL A 14 -3.86 7.45 -13.66
CA VAL A 14 -3.73 8.68 -12.88
C VAL A 14 -2.26 9.01 -12.75
N ARG A 15 -1.93 10.27 -13.07
CA ARG A 15 -0.57 10.80 -12.97
C ARG A 15 -0.03 10.66 -11.54
N ASP A 16 1.23 10.25 -11.43
CA ASP A 16 1.97 10.11 -10.18
C ASP A 16 3.23 10.99 -10.25
N PRO A 17 3.13 12.28 -9.87
CA PRO A 17 4.27 13.20 -9.92
C PRO A 17 5.44 12.77 -9.03
N GLU A 18 5.19 12.07 -7.93
CA GLU A 18 6.23 11.58 -7.02
C GLU A 18 7.03 10.45 -7.68
N GLY A 19 6.32 9.47 -8.26
CA GLY A 19 6.93 8.39 -9.05
C GLY A 19 7.72 8.90 -10.25
N GLU A 20 7.16 9.86 -11.01
CA GLU A 20 7.83 10.50 -12.16
C GLU A 20 9.14 11.19 -11.73
N THR A 21 9.10 11.92 -10.62
CA THR A 21 10.26 12.64 -10.07
C THR A 21 11.34 11.66 -9.61
N LEU A 22 10.95 10.62 -8.86
CA LEU A 22 11.87 9.60 -8.38
C LEU A 22 12.50 8.82 -9.53
N LYS A 23 11.71 8.48 -10.57
CA LYS A 23 12.24 7.84 -11.77
C LYS A 23 13.32 8.69 -12.42
N ARG A 24 12.99 9.97 -12.69
CA ARG A 24 13.84 10.86 -13.48
C ARG A 24 15.16 11.21 -12.78
N TYR A 25 15.12 11.48 -11.47
CA TYR A 25 16.25 12.06 -10.75
C TYR A 25 17.03 11.06 -9.90
N VAL A 26 16.54 9.84 -9.72
CA VAL A 26 17.21 8.83 -8.88
C VAL A 26 17.37 7.52 -9.63
N VAL A 27 16.28 6.97 -10.16
CA VAL A 27 16.32 5.63 -10.76
C VAL A 27 17.03 5.63 -12.11
N ASP A 28 16.79 6.64 -12.94
CA ASP A 28 17.40 6.74 -14.27
C ASP A 28 18.92 7.01 -14.20
N GLU A 29 19.46 7.48 -13.07
CA GLU A 29 20.92 7.62 -12.89
C GLU A 29 21.64 6.26 -12.84
N VAL A 30 20.95 5.21 -12.36
CA VAL A 30 21.55 3.89 -12.11
C VAL A 30 20.97 2.77 -12.98
N GLY A 31 19.76 2.96 -13.53
CA GLY A 31 18.96 1.86 -14.07
C GLY A 31 18.05 2.23 -15.22
N LYS A 32 18.36 3.30 -15.98
CA LYS A 32 17.52 3.82 -17.07
C LYS A 32 17.04 2.76 -18.06
N ASP A 33 17.90 1.80 -18.41
CA ASP A 33 17.58 0.75 -19.40
C ASP A 33 16.87 -0.47 -18.78
N LYS A 34 16.79 -0.54 -17.45
CA LYS A 34 16.24 -1.69 -16.72
C LYS A 34 14.93 -1.40 -16.00
N VAL A 35 14.63 -0.13 -15.70
CA VAL A 35 13.42 0.26 -14.97
C VAL A 35 12.45 1.01 -15.89
N ALA A 36 11.35 0.35 -16.23
CA ALA A 36 10.34 0.90 -17.13
C ALA A 36 9.48 1.98 -16.47
N ASP A 37 9.08 1.79 -15.21
CA ASP A 37 8.18 2.69 -14.48
C ASP A 37 8.46 2.69 -12.97
N VAL A 38 8.12 3.78 -12.31
CA VAL A 38 8.23 3.94 -10.86
C VAL A 38 6.94 4.56 -10.35
N ARG A 39 6.34 3.92 -9.36
CA ARG A 39 5.12 4.38 -8.70
C ARG A 39 5.35 4.55 -7.22
N VAL A 40 4.89 5.66 -6.66
CA VAL A 40 4.98 5.98 -5.24
C VAL A 40 3.59 5.93 -4.64
N GLY A 41 3.51 5.46 -3.40
CA GLY A 41 2.27 5.30 -2.68
C GLY A 41 2.50 5.27 -1.18
N LYS A 42 1.40 5.18 -0.44
CA LYS A 42 1.39 5.15 1.02
C LYS A 42 1.13 3.74 1.53
N VAL A 43 1.94 3.27 2.47
CA VAL A 43 1.66 2.04 3.22
C VAL A 43 1.18 2.42 4.61
N ILE A 44 0.01 1.91 5.00
CA ILE A 44 -0.53 2.05 6.35
C ILE A 44 -0.52 0.66 6.98
N VAL A 45 0.27 0.50 8.04
CA VAL A 45 0.41 -0.76 8.78
C VAL A 45 -0.47 -0.73 10.02
N ILE A 46 -1.38 -1.69 10.15
CA ILE A 46 -2.37 -1.75 11.21
C ILE A 46 -2.30 -3.11 11.88
N LYS A 47 -2.16 -3.14 13.21
CA LYS A 47 -2.30 -4.37 14.00
C LYS A 47 -3.76 -4.51 14.45
N VAL A 48 -4.38 -5.62 14.08
CA VAL A 48 -5.80 -5.90 14.33
C VAL A 48 -5.94 -7.13 15.22
N ASN A 49 -6.74 -7.02 16.27
CA ASN A 49 -7.22 -8.17 17.04
C ASN A 49 -8.36 -8.82 16.25
N SER A 50 -8.05 -9.91 15.58
CA SER A 50 -9.00 -10.63 14.72
C SER A 50 -8.67 -12.12 14.70
N SER A 51 -9.70 -12.94 14.49
CA SER A 51 -9.63 -14.40 14.52
C SER A 51 -9.09 -14.99 13.21
N SER A 52 -9.14 -14.23 12.10
CA SER A 52 -8.68 -14.67 10.79
C SER A 52 -8.12 -13.52 9.96
N ARG A 53 -7.24 -13.85 9.01
CA ARG A 53 -6.66 -12.86 8.07
C ARG A 53 -7.76 -12.16 7.27
N GLU A 54 -8.74 -12.91 6.79
CA GLU A 54 -9.86 -12.40 6.01
C GLU A 54 -10.71 -11.38 6.80
N GLU A 55 -11.00 -11.66 8.08
CA GLU A 55 -11.73 -10.73 8.94
C GLU A 55 -10.94 -9.43 9.14
N ALA A 56 -9.64 -9.53 9.41
CA ALA A 56 -8.77 -8.35 9.57
C ALA A 56 -8.69 -7.51 8.29
N GLU A 57 -8.55 -8.15 7.12
CA GLU A 57 -8.51 -7.47 5.82
C GLU A 57 -9.83 -6.77 5.48
N LYS A 58 -10.97 -7.43 5.72
CA LYS A 58 -12.30 -6.83 5.55
C LYS A 58 -12.49 -5.63 6.48
N PHE A 59 -12.07 -5.76 7.74
CA PHE A 59 -12.14 -4.67 8.71
C PHE A 59 -11.32 -3.46 8.27
N VAL A 60 -10.07 -3.66 7.85
CA VAL A 60 -9.18 -2.57 7.41
C VAL A 60 -9.66 -1.94 6.11
N THR A 61 -10.17 -2.74 5.17
CA THR A 61 -10.78 -2.23 3.93
C THR A 61 -11.97 -1.32 4.24
N ARG A 62 -12.90 -1.79 5.07
CA ARG A 62 -14.07 -1.00 5.50
C ARG A 62 -13.65 0.29 6.22
N LEU A 63 -12.67 0.19 7.12
CA LEU A 63 -12.11 1.35 7.82
C LEU A 63 -11.55 2.38 6.84
N ALA A 64 -10.84 1.92 5.81
CA ALA A 64 -10.25 2.79 4.78
C ALA A 64 -11.32 3.53 3.97
N GLU A 65 -12.40 2.85 3.62
CA GLU A 65 -13.54 3.42 2.90
C GLU A 65 -14.33 4.42 3.75
N GLU A 66 -14.76 4.01 4.95
CA GLU A 66 -15.60 4.82 5.85
C GLU A 66 -14.87 6.08 6.34
N LYS A 67 -13.56 5.96 6.62
CA LYS A 67 -12.74 7.08 7.09
C LYS A 67 -12.03 7.83 5.98
N ARG A 68 -12.31 7.49 4.71
CA ARG A 68 -11.77 8.14 3.52
C ARG A 68 -10.24 8.25 3.56
N LEU A 69 -9.57 7.15 3.93
CA LEU A 69 -8.10 7.08 3.98
C LEU A 69 -7.46 7.22 2.59
N TYR A 70 -8.26 7.05 1.53
CA TYR A 70 -7.89 7.29 0.14
C TYR A 70 -9.08 7.88 -0.63
N ASN A 71 -8.80 8.45 -1.81
CA ASN A 71 -9.85 8.87 -2.74
C ASN A 71 -10.11 7.74 -3.75
N PRO A 72 -11.30 7.09 -3.74
CA PRO A 72 -11.60 5.95 -4.60
C PRO A 72 -11.70 6.29 -6.09
N ILE A 73 -11.82 7.57 -6.44
CA ILE A 73 -11.81 8.01 -7.84
C ILE A 73 -10.40 7.84 -8.42
N VAL A 74 -9.37 8.25 -7.68
CA VAL A 74 -8.00 8.37 -8.20
C VAL A 74 -7.01 7.34 -7.65
N HIS A 75 -7.28 6.74 -6.49
CA HIS A 75 -6.40 5.73 -5.89
C HIS A 75 -7.00 4.32 -6.01
N LYS A 76 -6.11 3.32 -6.03
CA LYS A 76 -6.42 1.90 -5.79
C LYS A 76 -5.76 1.47 -4.48
N VAL A 77 -6.34 0.46 -3.84
CA VAL A 77 -5.81 -0.11 -2.61
C VAL A 77 -5.44 -1.57 -2.82
N ILE A 78 -4.34 -1.98 -2.19
CA ILE A 78 -3.91 -3.38 -2.10
C ILE A 78 -3.81 -3.70 -0.62
N VAL A 79 -4.46 -4.78 -0.20
CA VAL A 79 -4.44 -5.22 1.20
C VAL A 79 -3.62 -6.50 1.28
N ARG A 80 -2.72 -6.56 2.26
CA ARG A 80 -1.93 -7.74 2.60
C ARG A 80 -2.04 -7.99 4.09
N SER A 81 -2.03 -9.24 4.51
CA SER A 81 -2.02 -9.56 5.93
C SER A 81 -1.10 -10.73 6.29
N GLU A 82 -0.55 -10.64 7.50
CA GLU A 82 0.26 -11.67 8.11
C GLU A 82 -0.15 -11.90 9.57
N LYS A 83 -0.08 -13.16 10.01
CA LYS A 83 -0.27 -13.47 11.43
C LYS A 83 0.99 -13.00 12.14
N ILE A 84 0.81 -12.23 13.21
CA ILE A 84 1.91 -11.91 14.12
C ILE A 84 1.99 -13.10 15.08
N GLU A 85 3.03 -13.90 14.94
CA GLU A 85 3.45 -14.81 15.99
C GLU A 85 4.12 -13.94 17.05
N ASP A 86 3.58 -13.97 18.28
CA ASP A 86 4.25 -13.33 19.40
C ASP A 86 5.59 -14.04 19.57
N GLY A 87 6.67 -13.36 19.20
CA GLY A 87 8.01 -13.83 19.42
C GLY A 87 8.27 -13.96 20.92
N ASN A 88 7.96 -15.13 21.48
CA ASN A 88 8.62 -15.59 22.68
C ASN A 88 10.05 -15.98 22.27
N ASN A 89 10.99 -15.07 22.51
CA ASN A 89 12.27 -15.41 23.13
C ASN A 89 12.86 -14.19 23.83
#